data_AF-A0A9X8VB57-F1
#
_entry.id   AF-A0A9X8VB57-F1
#
_cell.length_a   1.000
_cell.length_b   1.000
_cell.length_c   1.000
_cell.angle_alpha   90.00
_cell.angle_beta   90.00
_cell.angle_gamma   90.00
#
_symmetry.space_group_name_H-M   'P 1'
#
loop_
_entity.id
_entity.type
_entity.pdbx_description
1 polymer ?
#
loop_
_entity_poly.entity_id
_entity_poly.type
_entity_poly.pdbx_seq_one_letter_code
_entity_poly.pdbx_strand_id
1 'polypeptide(L)'
;TPPESLKRAPKQQQALAALLQRPVYRHQVSQLELTESALQALRAKGLIDLRAQVADTHDWRPNFAVLGERLRLNTEQATAVGAIRSEDEQFAAWLLAGVTGSGKTEVYLSVLENV
;
A
#
# COMPACT_ATOMS: atom_id res chain seq x y z
N THR A 1 26.59 3.86 7.38
CA THR A 1 27.20 4.61 8.50
C THR A 1 26.25 4.62 9.67
N PRO A 2 26.64 4.15 10.86
CA PRO A 2 25.78 4.17 12.04
C PRO A 2 25.52 5.62 12.51
N PRO A 3 24.28 6.00 12.88
CA PRO A 3 23.94 7.36 13.34
C PRO A 3 24.79 7.86 14.50
N GLU A 4 25.22 6.96 15.38
CA GLU A 4 26.02 7.18 16.58
C GLU A 4 27.42 7.72 16.28
N SER A 5 27.88 7.62 15.02
CA SER A 5 29.11 8.26 14.56
C SER A 5 29.00 9.79 14.49
N LEU A 6 27.78 10.35 14.50
CA LEU A 6 27.49 11.79 14.46
C LEU A 6 27.30 12.40 15.87
N LYS A 7 28.13 11.99 16.85
CA LYS A 7 27.98 12.33 18.28
C LYS A 7 27.79 13.82 18.61
N ARG A 8 28.29 14.73 17.76
CA ARG A 8 28.23 16.19 17.96
C ARG A 8 27.14 16.88 17.12
N ALA A 9 26.31 16.11 16.41
CA ALA A 9 25.31 16.64 15.49
C ALA A 9 23.95 15.94 15.70
N PRO A 10 23.26 16.19 16.83
CA PRO A 10 22.05 15.45 17.23
C PRO A 10 20.94 15.52 16.18
N LYS A 11 20.77 16.65 15.49
CA LYS A 11 19.80 16.79 14.39
C LYS A 11 20.17 15.98 13.14
N GLN A 12 21.46 15.82 12.83
CA GLN A 12 21.93 14.94 11.75
C GLN A 12 21.78 13.47 12.15
N GLN A 13 22.05 13.13 13.41
CA GLN A 13 21.82 11.78 13.94
C GLN A 13 20.34 11.39 13.87
N GLN A 14 19.43 12.27 14.31
CA GLN A 14 17.98 12.08 14.23
C GLN A 14 17.53 11.89 12.77
N ALA A 15 17.98 12.76 11.87
CA ALA A 15 17.64 12.66 10.45
C ALA A 15 18.16 11.38 9.80
N LEU A 16 19.40 10.97 10.10
CA LEU A 16 19.98 9.73 9.58
C LEU A 16 19.27 8.49 10.17
N ALA A 17 18.95 8.49 11.46
CA ALA A 17 18.18 7.42 12.09
C ALA A 17 16.79 7.26 11.46
N ALA A 18 16.10 8.37 11.16
CA ALA A 18 14.82 8.35 10.46
C ALA A 18 14.94 7.78 9.04
N LEU A 19 15.97 8.20 8.28
CA LEU A 19 16.20 7.75 6.90
C LEU A 19 16.64 6.29 6.80
N LEU A 20 17.23 5.71 7.87
CA LEU A 20 17.53 4.28 7.92
C LEU A 20 16.29 3.40 8.10
N GLN A 21 15.20 3.95 8.65
CA GLN A 21 13.94 3.22 8.77
C GLN A 21 13.14 3.24 7.46
N ARG A 22 13.09 4.40 6.80
CA ARG A 22 12.42 4.56 5.51
C ARG A 22 12.87 5.82 4.76
N PRO A 23 12.73 5.87 3.42
CA PRO A 23 12.82 7.11 2.68
C PRO A 23 11.82 8.16 3.21
N VAL A 24 12.24 9.43 3.22
CA VAL A 24 11.42 10.56 3.67
C VAL A 24 11.15 11.48 2.49
N TYR A 25 9.88 11.80 2.24
CA TYR A 25 9.50 12.78 1.23
C TYR A 25 9.66 14.20 1.76
N ARG A 26 9.94 15.17 0.87
CA ARG A 26 10.15 16.58 1.25
C ARG A 26 9.02 17.17 2.10
N HIS A 27 7.77 16.85 1.79
CA HIS A 27 6.61 17.36 2.54
C HIS A 27 6.53 16.81 3.98
N GLN A 28 7.24 15.72 4.29
CA GLN A 28 7.23 15.07 5.61
C GLN A 28 8.34 15.59 6.53
N VAL A 29 9.29 16.38 6.01
CA VAL A 29 10.47 16.83 6.77
C VAL A 29 10.06 17.55 8.06
N SER A 30 9.13 18.51 7.97
CA SER A 30 8.62 19.23 9.14
C SER A 30 7.77 18.36 10.06
N GLN A 31 6.98 17.43 9.49
CA GLN A 31 6.13 16.50 10.25
C GLN A 31 6.93 15.52 11.11
N LEU A 32 8.15 15.20 10.68
CA LEU A 32 9.07 14.31 11.39
C LEU A 32 10.08 15.07 12.26
N GLU A 33 9.86 16.37 12.49
CA GLU A 33 10.75 17.26 13.26
C GLU A 33 12.21 17.29 12.75
N LEU A 34 12.39 16.96 11.47
CA LEU A 34 13.66 17.04 10.78
C LEU A 34 13.86 18.44 10.22
N THR A 35 15.11 18.80 9.94
CA THR A 35 15.44 20.09 9.33
C THR A 35 16.14 19.90 8.00
N GLU A 36 15.82 20.77 7.05
CA GLU A 36 16.48 20.78 5.74
C GLU A 36 18.00 20.96 5.90
N SER A 37 18.44 21.80 6.86
CA SER A 37 19.86 21.99 7.18
C SER A 37 20.57 20.71 7.61
N ALA A 38 19.91 19.84 8.39
CA ALA A 38 20.48 18.56 8.79
C ALA A 38 20.59 17.60 7.60
N LEU A 39 19.56 17.56 6.75
CA LEU A 39 19.57 16.75 5.52
C LEU A 39 20.65 17.21 4.53
N GLN A 40 20.80 18.52 4.30
CA GLN A 40 21.85 19.06 3.44
C GLN A 40 23.25 18.74 4.00
N ALA A 41 23.44 18.83 5.31
CA ALA A 41 24.72 18.48 5.93
C ALA A 41 25.04 16.97 5.82
N LEU A 42 24.03 16.10 5.93
CA LEU A 42 24.19 14.66 5.69
C LEU A 42 24.52 14.37 4.22
N ARG A 43 23.87 15.08 3.29
CA ARG A 43 24.13 14.96 1.85
C ARG A 43 25.55 15.42 1.49
N ALA A 44 26.01 16.54 2.05
CA ALA A 44 27.36 17.04 1.86
C ALA A 44 28.43 16.04 2.38
N LYS A 45 28.09 15.24 3.39
CA LYS A 45 28.93 14.13 3.88
C LYS A 45 28.82 12.84 3.06
N GLY A 46 28.02 12.83 1.99
CA GLY A 46 27.76 11.65 1.16
C GLY A 46 26.98 10.54 1.87
N LEU A 47 26.29 10.86 2.97
CA LEU A 47 25.58 9.87 3.78
C LEU A 47 24.15 9.61 3.29
N ILE A 48 23.56 10.58 2.60
CA ILE A 48 22.20 10.50 2.04
C ILE A 48 22.18 11.18 0.67
N ASP A 49 21.13 10.92 -0.10
CA ASP A 49 20.89 11.57 -1.39
C ASP A 49 19.40 11.85 -1.59
N LEU A 50 19.10 12.83 -2.44
CA LEU A 50 17.73 13.18 -2.81
C LEU A 50 17.47 12.73 -4.24
N ARG A 51 16.45 11.90 -4.42
CA ARG A 51 16.08 11.34 -5.73
C ARG A 51 14.62 11.59 -6.02
N ALA A 52 14.30 11.73 -7.31
CA ALA A 52 12.92 11.67 -7.77
C ALA A 52 12.43 10.24 -7.64
N GLN A 53 11.31 10.05 -6.95
CA GLN A 53 10.60 8.77 -6.95
C GLN A 53 9.59 8.80 -8.10
N VAL A 54 9.84 8.02 -9.14
CA VAL A 54 8.87 7.81 -10.21
C VAL A 54 7.92 6.71 -9.75
N ALA A 55 6.62 6.92 -9.89
CA ALA A 55 5.65 5.86 -9.65
C ALA A 55 5.86 4.76 -10.69
N ASP A 56 5.98 3.52 -10.24
CA ASP A 56 5.95 2.38 -11.15
C ASP A 56 4.52 2.23 -11.67
N THR A 57 4.37 2.33 -12.98
CA THR A 57 3.07 2.22 -13.66
C THR A 57 3.09 0.96 -14.50
N HIS A 58 3.22 -0.18 -13.82
CA HIS A 58 3.15 -1.48 -14.44
C HIS A 58 1.69 -1.89 -14.68
N ASP A 59 1.38 -2.35 -15.90
CA ASP A 59 0.09 -2.95 -16.18
C ASP A 59 0.02 -4.31 -15.45
N TRP A 60 -0.82 -4.38 -14.41
CA TRP A 60 -0.95 -5.56 -13.57
C TRP A 60 -1.69 -6.70 -14.27
N ARG A 61 -2.52 -6.40 -15.29
CA ARG A 61 -3.44 -7.38 -15.92
C ARG A 61 -2.73 -8.59 -16.54
N PRO A 62 -1.62 -8.47 -17.28
CA PRO A 62 -0.94 -9.62 -17.89
C PRO A 62 -0.38 -10.63 -16.88
N ASN A 63 -0.06 -10.18 -15.66
CA ASN A 63 0.51 -11.00 -14.60
C ASN A 63 -0.47 -11.22 -13.44
N PHE A 64 -1.75 -10.92 -13.64
CA PHE A 64 -2.75 -11.10 -12.61
C PHE A 64 -2.98 -12.59 -12.32
N ALA A 65 -2.87 -12.95 -11.06
CA ALA A 65 -3.21 -14.27 -10.57
C ALA A 65 -3.79 -14.15 -9.17
N VAL A 66 -4.79 -14.97 -8.87
CA VAL A 66 -5.31 -15.10 -7.50
C VAL A 66 -4.28 -15.82 -6.66
N LEU A 67 -3.81 -15.15 -5.61
CA LEU A 67 -2.87 -15.71 -4.64
C LEU A 67 -3.64 -16.51 -3.58
N GLY A 68 -3.21 -17.75 -3.33
CA GLY A 68 -3.80 -18.62 -2.32
C GLY A 68 -4.86 -19.57 -2.87
N GLU A 69 -5.66 -20.16 -1.97
CA GLU A 69 -6.73 -21.08 -2.36
C GLU A 69 -7.95 -20.30 -2.86
N ARG A 70 -8.57 -20.81 -3.94
CA ARG A 70 -9.86 -20.30 -4.37
C ARG A 70 -10.91 -20.50 -3.29
N LEU A 71 -11.73 -19.46 -3.09
CA LEU A 71 -12.81 -19.47 -2.12
C LEU A 71 -13.81 -20.57 -2.46
N ARG A 72 -14.13 -21.41 -1.47
CA ARG A 72 -15.20 -22.40 -1.56
C ARG A 72 -16.49 -21.76 -1.09
N LEU A 73 -17.34 -21.38 -2.04
CA LEU A 73 -18.63 -20.78 -1.74
C LEU A 73 -19.64 -21.85 -1.31
N ASN A 74 -20.47 -21.50 -0.33
CA ASN A 74 -21.69 -22.27 -0.05
C ASN A 74 -22.77 -21.95 -1.10
N THR A 75 -23.90 -22.65 -1.04
CA THR A 75 -24.99 -22.51 -2.01
C THR A 75 -25.55 -21.08 -2.10
N GLU A 76 -25.78 -20.42 -0.97
CA GLU A 76 -26.34 -19.06 -0.94
C GLU A 76 -25.37 -18.05 -1.53
N GLN A 77 -24.08 -18.15 -1.19
CA GLN A 77 -23.01 -17.30 -1.72
C GLN A 77 -22.85 -17.50 -3.23
N ALA A 78 -22.80 -18.75 -3.70
CA ALA A 78 -22.72 -19.05 -5.13
C ALA A 78 -23.93 -18.52 -5.90
N THR A 79 -25.13 -18.59 -5.30
CA THR A 79 -26.36 -18.04 -5.86
C THR A 79 -26.28 -16.51 -5.97
N ALA A 80 -25.81 -15.83 -4.92
CA ALA A 80 -25.62 -14.38 -4.93
C ALA A 80 -24.60 -13.95 -5.99
N VAL A 81 -23.45 -14.65 -6.09
CA VAL A 81 -22.44 -14.38 -7.14
C VAL A 81 -23.04 -14.58 -8.53
N GLY A 82 -23.78 -15.67 -8.75
CA GLY A 82 -24.42 -15.94 -10.04
C GLY A 82 -25.44 -14.86 -10.45
N ALA A 83 -26.26 -14.40 -9.50
CA ALA A 83 -27.25 -13.35 -9.75
C ALA A 83 -26.60 -11.99 -10.07
N ILE A 84 -25.52 -11.63 -9.36
CA ILE A 84 -24.78 -10.40 -9.67
C ILE A 84 -24.17 -10.49 -11.06
N ARG A 85 -23.53 -11.63 -11.39
CA ARG A 85 -22.81 -11.81 -12.64
C ARG A 85 -23.69 -11.92 -13.88
N SER A 86 -24.96 -12.32 -13.74
CA SER A 86 -25.88 -12.32 -14.88
C SER A 86 -26.17 -10.91 -15.43
N GLU A 87 -25.80 -9.87 -14.67
CA GLU A 87 -26.01 -8.46 -15.01
C GLU A 87 -24.69 -7.70 -15.24
N ASP A 88 -23.54 -8.38 -15.40
CA ASP A 88 -22.20 -7.76 -15.47
C ASP A 88 -22.04 -6.75 -16.64
N GLU A 89 -22.82 -6.89 -17.71
CA GLU A 89 -22.77 -6.02 -18.89
C GLU A 89 -23.65 -4.77 -18.76
N GLN A 90 -24.38 -4.61 -17.66
CA GLN A 90 -25.24 -3.45 -17.42
C GLN A 90 -25.19 -2.95 -15.98
N PHE A 91 -25.67 -1.74 -15.77
CA PHE A 91 -25.78 -1.21 -14.41
C PHE A 91 -26.92 -1.94 -13.68
N ALA A 92 -26.58 -2.58 -12.56
CA ALA A 92 -27.53 -3.18 -11.63
C ALA A 92 -27.16 -2.83 -10.19
N ALA A 93 -28.15 -2.44 -9.39
CA ALA A 93 -27.99 -2.16 -7.98
C ALA A 93 -28.38 -3.39 -7.15
N TRP A 94 -27.46 -3.88 -6.32
CA TRP A 94 -27.65 -5.07 -5.48
C TRP A 94 -27.48 -4.74 -4.00
N LEU A 95 -28.38 -5.28 -3.16
CA LEU A 95 -28.19 -5.31 -1.71
C LEU A 95 -27.83 -6.74 -1.29
N LEU A 96 -26.57 -6.95 -0.91
CA LEU A 96 -26.14 -8.22 -0.31
C LEU A 96 -26.42 -8.22 1.19
N ALA A 97 -27.63 -8.65 1.57
CA ALA A 97 -28.06 -8.71 2.97
C ALA A 97 -27.56 -9.99 3.66
N GLY A 98 -26.96 -9.83 4.84
CA GLY A 98 -26.55 -10.97 5.67
C GLY A 98 -25.94 -10.52 6.99
N VAL A 99 -26.02 -11.37 8.03
CA VAL A 99 -25.42 -11.11 9.35
C VAL A 99 -23.89 -11.16 9.31
N THR A 100 -23.22 -10.72 10.37
CA THR A 100 -21.77 -10.91 10.52
C THR A 100 -21.44 -12.40 10.48
N GLY A 101 -20.41 -12.79 9.72
CA GLY A 101 -20.01 -14.20 9.57
C GLY A 101 -20.76 -14.98 8.49
N SER A 102 -21.73 -14.39 7.79
CA SER A 102 -22.42 -15.05 6.66
C SER A 102 -21.56 -15.19 5.38
N GLY A 103 -20.35 -14.65 5.41
CA GLY A 103 -19.40 -14.67 4.30
C GLY A 103 -19.74 -13.75 3.12
N LYS A 104 -20.14 -12.50 3.40
CA LYS A 104 -20.36 -11.48 2.36
C LYS A 104 -19.05 -11.07 1.68
N THR A 105 -17.94 -11.08 2.41
CA THR A 105 -16.62 -10.75 1.87
C THR A 105 -16.22 -11.73 0.78
N GLU A 106 -16.54 -13.01 0.94
CA GLU A 106 -16.27 -14.07 -0.02
C GLU A 106 -17.07 -13.87 -1.30
N VAL A 107 -18.32 -13.41 -1.20
CA VAL A 107 -19.13 -12.99 -2.35
C VAL A 107 -18.48 -11.80 -3.06
N TYR A 108 -18.04 -10.77 -2.32
CA TYR A 108 -17.36 -9.60 -2.92
C TYR A 108 -16.08 -9.99 -3.68
N LEU A 109 -15.21 -10.78 -3.06
CA LEU A 109 -13.96 -11.22 -3.67
C LEU A 109 -14.20 -12.11 -4.89
N SER A 110 -15.21 -12.99 -4.82
CA SER A 110 -15.56 -13.85 -5.94
C SER A 110 -16.11 -13.04 -7.11
N VAL A 111 -16.93 -12.01 -6.88
CA VAL A 111 -17.40 -11.13 -7.96
C VAL A 111 -16.22 -10.39 -8.61
N LEU A 112 -15.26 -9.90 -7.82
CA LEU A 112 -14.07 -9.19 -8.30
C LEU A 112 -13.01 -10.07 -9.00
N GLU A 113 -13.00 -11.39 -8.80
CA GLU A 113 -11.96 -12.28 -9.36
C GLU A 113 -11.93 -12.29 -10.91
N ASN A 114 -13.06 -12.04 -11.57
CA ASN A 114 -13.20 -12.18 -13.02
C ASN A 114 -13.19 -10.84 -13.76
N VAL A 115 -12.27 -9.94 -13.41
CA VAL A 115 -12.04 -8.66 -14.11
C VAL A 115 -10.96 -8.80 -15.19
#